data_AF-A0A7X7PI14-F1
#
_entry.id   AF-A0A7X7PI14-F1
#
_cell.length_a   1.000
_cell.length_b   1.000
_cell.length_c   1.000
_cell.angle_alpha   90.00
_cell.angle_beta   90.00
_cell.angle_gamma   90.00
#
_symmetry.space_group_name_H-M   'P 1'
#
loop_
_entity.id
_entity.type
_entity.pdbx_description
1 polymer ?
#
loop_
_entity_poly.entity_id
_entity_poly.type
_entity_poly.pdbx_seq_one_letter_code
_entity_poly.pdbx_strand_id
1 'polypeptide(L)'
;QQSHYNRIYFAGANQPYRAVTVWNTVYEQYYEETGDPRTPWGLMEGFPEGDAALAFLGNQRVPFYQQRKYGNPDDDINLSSGWEMRLLEAENLLRNGSWQAAMDMINTRRAALGVPEFTATSLDEAWTHYKRERGIELWLEGRRMGDLRRWERDNVPGDLHPLEEPGNPASYLVADRSLCYDIPQNERQSNPNVPDQP
;
A
#
# COMPACT_ATOMS: atom_id res chain seq x y z
N GLN A 1 -24.47 -13.33 -18.26
CA GLN A 1 -23.45 -12.27 -18.17
C GLN A 1 -22.67 -12.52 -16.90
N GLN A 2 -21.34 -12.60 -16.99
CA GLN A 2 -20.50 -12.67 -15.80
C GLN A 2 -20.38 -11.23 -15.30
N SER A 3 -20.97 -10.94 -14.14
CA SER A 3 -20.89 -9.60 -13.57
C SER A 3 -19.44 -9.34 -13.14
N HIS A 4 -18.86 -8.25 -13.63
CA HIS A 4 -17.55 -7.78 -13.19
C HIS A 4 -17.74 -6.90 -11.96
N TYR A 5 -17.04 -7.20 -10.89
CA TYR A 5 -17.20 -6.53 -9.61
C TYR A 5 -15.86 -6.03 -9.08
N ASN A 6 -15.88 -4.89 -8.38
CA ASN A 6 -14.76 -4.39 -7.62
C ASN A 6 -14.43 -5.37 -6.48
N ARG A 7 -13.39 -6.18 -6.69
CA ARG A 7 -12.95 -7.20 -5.72
C ARG A 7 -12.52 -6.60 -4.38
N ILE A 8 -12.00 -5.37 -4.38
CA ILE A 8 -11.49 -4.71 -3.19
C ILE A 8 -12.66 -4.28 -2.28
N TYR A 9 -13.76 -3.80 -2.87
CA TYR A 9 -15.02 -3.61 -2.15
C TYR A 9 -15.47 -4.91 -1.48
N PHE A 10 -15.58 -6.00 -2.25
CA PHE A 10 -16.06 -7.29 -1.72
C PHE A 10 -15.16 -7.89 -0.64
N ALA A 11 -13.85 -7.68 -0.72
CA ALA A 11 -12.91 -8.13 0.32
C ALA A 11 -13.07 -7.38 1.66
N GLY A 12 -13.65 -6.18 1.62
CA GLY A 12 -13.98 -5.37 2.79
C GLY A 12 -15.46 -5.36 3.16
N ALA A 13 -16.33 -6.06 2.43
CA ALA A 13 -17.78 -6.05 2.68
C ALA A 13 -18.15 -6.98 3.85
N ASN A 14 -19.31 -6.78 4.48
CA ASN A 14 -19.78 -7.71 5.51
C ASN A 14 -20.12 -9.10 4.94
N GLN A 15 -20.58 -9.12 3.68
CA GLN A 15 -20.95 -10.32 2.95
C GLN A 15 -20.29 -10.25 1.56
N PRO A 16 -19.63 -11.33 1.09
CA PRO A 16 -19.52 -12.63 1.75
C PRO A 16 -18.45 -12.71 2.86
N TYR A 17 -17.47 -11.80 2.94
CA TYR A 17 -16.38 -11.92 3.94
C TYR A 17 -15.80 -10.56 4.39
N ARG A 18 -15.55 -10.44 5.70
CA ARG A 18 -14.70 -9.38 6.30
C ARG A 18 -13.23 -9.79 6.28
N ALA A 19 -12.66 -9.93 5.09
CA ALA A 19 -11.38 -10.61 4.86
C ALA A 19 -10.15 -9.69 4.98
N VAL A 20 -10.28 -8.39 4.70
CA VAL A 20 -9.16 -7.44 4.73
C VAL A 20 -9.49 -6.26 5.63
N THR A 21 -8.61 -5.97 6.59
CA THR A 21 -8.72 -4.86 7.53
C THR A 21 -7.53 -3.91 7.37
N VAL A 22 -7.76 -2.62 7.62
CA VAL A 22 -6.70 -1.60 7.68
C VAL A 22 -5.91 -1.67 9.00
N TRP A 23 -6.38 -2.46 9.97
CA TRP A 23 -5.72 -2.68 11.25
C TRP A 23 -4.26 -3.15 11.10
N ASN A 24 -3.39 -2.59 11.92
CA ASN A 24 -1.94 -2.72 11.92
C ASN A 24 -1.29 -2.48 10.55
N THR A 25 -1.88 -1.57 9.76
CA THR A 25 -1.24 -1.04 8.56
C THR A 25 -0.85 0.41 8.78
N VAL A 26 0.07 0.88 7.95
CA VAL A 26 0.50 2.28 7.94
C VAL A 26 -0.64 3.29 7.72
N TYR A 27 -1.80 2.86 7.23
CA TYR A 27 -2.92 3.74 6.92
C TYR A 27 -3.90 3.90 8.08
N GLU A 28 -3.79 3.05 9.12
CA GLU A 28 -4.63 3.13 10.33
C GLU A 28 -4.45 4.49 11.01
N GLN A 29 -3.32 4.65 11.71
CA GLN A 29 -3.00 5.88 12.45
C GLN A 29 -2.93 7.11 11.54
N TYR A 30 -2.41 6.95 10.32
CA TYR A 30 -2.29 8.07 9.39
C TYR A 30 -3.63 8.70 9.03
N TYR A 31 -4.66 7.91 8.75
CA TYR A 31 -5.96 8.46 8.41
C TYR A 31 -6.65 9.07 9.63
N GLU A 32 -6.46 8.51 10.83
CA GLU A 32 -6.97 9.10 12.08
C GLU A 32 -6.37 10.48 12.35
N GLU A 33 -5.08 10.64 12.11
CA GLU A 33 -4.35 11.89 12.36
C GLU A 33 -4.60 12.96 11.29
N THR A 34 -4.75 12.57 10.03
CA THR A 34 -4.76 13.51 8.90
C THR A 34 -6.11 13.67 8.22
N GLY A 35 -7.01 12.68 8.33
CA GLY A 35 -8.24 12.62 7.56
C GLY A 35 -8.02 12.54 6.05
N ASP A 36 -6.85 12.09 5.59
CA ASP A 36 -6.49 12.10 4.16
C ASP A 36 -7.53 11.36 3.30
N PRO A 37 -8.20 12.05 2.36
CA PRO A 37 -9.29 11.47 1.57
C PRO A 37 -8.84 10.36 0.62
N ARG A 38 -7.52 10.15 0.45
CA ARG A 38 -6.96 9.10 -0.40
C ARG A 38 -6.86 7.74 0.30
N THR A 39 -6.81 7.74 1.63
CA THR A 39 -6.68 6.52 2.44
C THR A 39 -7.84 6.31 3.43
N PRO A 40 -9.10 6.53 3.05
CA PRO A 40 -10.18 6.52 4.02
C PRO A 40 -10.52 5.11 4.47
N TRP A 41 -10.77 4.95 5.75
CA TRP A 41 -11.32 3.73 6.33
C TRP A 41 -12.34 4.07 7.42
N GLY A 42 -13.08 3.07 7.88
CA GLY A 42 -13.91 3.25 9.07
C GLY A 42 -14.36 1.94 9.69
N LEU A 43 -14.92 2.05 10.89
CA LEU A 43 -15.60 0.95 11.56
C LEU A 43 -16.84 0.52 10.76
N MET A 44 -17.13 -0.78 10.82
CA MET A 44 -18.37 -1.35 10.33
C MET A 44 -19.35 -1.51 11.50
N GLU A 45 -20.48 -0.82 11.42
CA GLU A 45 -21.50 -0.87 12.46
C GLU A 45 -22.02 -2.31 12.66
N GLY A 46 -22.03 -2.78 13.91
CA GLY A 46 -22.43 -4.14 14.27
C GLY A 46 -21.39 -5.24 13.99
N PHE A 47 -20.28 -4.93 13.32
CA PHE A 47 -19.24 -5.90 12.96
C PHE A 47 -17.83 -5.36 13.26
N PRO A 48 -17.47 -5.20 14.55
CA PRO A 48 -16.20 -4.57 14.95
C PRO A 48 -14.96 -5.45 14.71
N GLU A 49 -15.13 -6.74 14.40
CA GLU A 49 -14.05 -7.72 14.28
C GLU A 49 -14.06 -8.46 12.94
N GLY A 50 -12.87 -8.91 12.53
CA GLY A 50 -12.68 -9.77 11.36
C GLY A 50 -13.44 -11.10 11.48
N ASP A 51 -13.69 -11.75 10.35
CA ASP A 51 -14.52 -12.97 10.32
C ASP A 51 -13.81 -14.21 10.90
N ALA A 52 -12.49 -14.27 10.72
CA ALA A 52 -11.64 -15.36 11.15
C ALA A 52 -10.64 -14.93 12.23
N ALA A 53 -10.31 -15.86 13.13
CA ALA A 53 -9.23 -15.69 14.09
C ALA A 53 -7.87 -15.95 13.41
N LEU A 54 -6.84 -15.24 13.86
CA LEU A 54 -5.48 -15.34 13.35
C LEU A 54 -4.64 -16.22 14.28
N ALA A 55 -4.16 -17.36 13.76
CA ALA A 55 -3.40 -18.33 14.55
C ALA A 55 -2.11 -17.74 15.16
N PHE A 56 -1.42 -16.87 14.43
CA PHE A 56 -0.20 -16.20 14.88
C PHE A 56 -0.44 -15.17 16.00
N LEU A 57 -1.70 -14.79 16.26
CA LEU A 57 -2.11 -13.96 17.39
C LEU A 57 -2.76 -14.78 18.51
N GLY A 58 -2.37 -16.04 18.67
CA GLY A 58 -2.96 -16.91 19.70
C GLY A 58 -4.44 -17.19 19.45
N ASN A 59 -4.83 -17.30 18.18
CA ASN A 59 -6.20 -17.58 17.73
C ASN A 59 -7.20 -16.48 18.15
N GLN A 60 -6.80 -15.22 18.04
CA GLN A 60 -7.62 -14.05 18.32
C GLN A 60 -8.17 -13.42 17.04
N ARG A 61 -9.36 -12.80 17.14
CA ARG A 61 -9.89 -11.91 16.11
C ARG A 61 -9.28 -10.52 16.25
N VAL A 62 -9.20 -9.81 15.14
CA VAL A 62 -8.63 -8.45 15.07
C VAL A 62 -9.72 -7.43 14.74
N PRO A 63 -9.52 -6.14 15.10
CA PRO A 63 -10.42 -5.08 14.69
C PRO A 63 -10.63 -5.06 13.16
N PHE A 64 -11.87 -4.82 12.75
CA PHE A 64 -12.23 -4.72 11.34
C PHE A 64 -12.44 -3.28 10.92
N TYR A 65 -11.41 -2.72 10.28
CA TYR A 65 -11.41 -1.39 9.70
C TYR A 65 -11.60 -1.51 8.20
N GLN A 66 -12.81 -1.22 7.75
CA GLN A 66 -13.20 -1.34 6.36
C GLN A 66 -12.59 -0.19 5.55
N GLN A 67 -11.91 -0.50 4.45
CA GLN A 67 -11.50 0.51 3.47
C GLN A 67 -12.73 1.21 2.89
N ARG A 68 -12.70 2.53 2.78
CA ARG A 68 -13.79 3.36 2.25
C ARG A 68 -13.44 4.04 0.92
N LYS A 69 -12.33 3.65 0.30
CA LYS A 69 -11.90 4.18 -1.00
C LYS A 69 -12.79 3.65 -2.13
N TYR A 70 -13.12 2.36 -2.07
CA TYR A 70 -14.11 1.73 -2.94
C TYR A 70 -15.33 1.37 -2.09
N GLY A 71 -16.36 2.19 -2.14
CA GLY A 71 -17.62 2.07 -1.40
C GLY A 71 -18.74 1.35 -2.14
N ASN A 72 -18.57 1.05 -3.44
CA ASN A 72 -19.54 0.35 -4.27
C ASN A 72 -18.88 -0.83 -5.02
N PRO A 73 -19.61 -1.95 -5.23
CA PRO A 73 -19.15 -3.03 -6.11
C PRO A 73 -18.88 -2.60 -7.56
N ASP A 74 -19.45 -1.49 -8.01
CA ASP A 74 -19.26 -0.95 -9.37
C ASP A 74 -18.22 0.19 -9.41
N ASP A 75 -17.52 0.49 -8.31
CA ASP A 75 -16.50 1.54 -8.30
C ASP A 75 -15.34 1.20 -9.22
N ASP A 76 -14.95 2.16 -10.05
CA ASP A 76 -13.82 2.05 -10.96
C ASP A 76 -12.49 1.95 -10.19
N ILE A 77 -11.62 1.06 -10.63
CA ILE A 77 -10.23 0.97 -10.14
C ILE A 77 -9.33 1.67 -11.15
N ASN A 78 -8.66 2.73 -10.70
CA ASN A 78 -7.73 3.48 -11.54
C ASN A 78 -6.57 2.60 -12.02
N LEU A 79 -6.43 2.51 -13.34
CA LEU A 79 -5.26 1.89 -13.97
C LEU A 79 -4.09 2.85 -14.14
N SER A 80 -4.33 4.16 -14.09
CA SER A 80 -3.29 5.21 -14.09
C SER A 80 -3.95 6.53 -13.76
N SER A 81 -3.22 7.45 -13.14
CA SER A 81 -3.71 8.81 -12.88
C SER A 81 -2.66 9.86 -13.24
N GLY A 82 -3.11 11.09 -13.50
CA GLY A 82 -2.18 12.22 -13.69
C GLY A 82 -1.31 12.46 -12.46
N TRP A 83 -1.84 12.19 -11.26
CA TRP A 83 -1.08 12.30 -10.01
C TRP A 83 -0.01 11.22 -9.87
N GLU A 84 -0.27 10.00 -10.34
CA GLU A 84 0.77 8.96 -10.45
C GLU A 84 1.94 9.47 -11.31
N MET A 85 1.64 10.13 -12.45
CA MET A 85 2.68 10.68 -13.33
C MET A 85 3.47 11.81 -12.66
N ARG A 86 2.81 12.71 -11.92
CA ARG A 86 3.50 13.76 -11.14
C ARG A 86 4.42 13.18 -10.07
N LEU A 87 4.04 12.07 -9.45
CA LEU A 87 4.93 11.38 -8.52
C LEU A 87 6.12 10.73 -9.22
N LEU A 88 6.02 10.31 -10.47
CA LEU A 88 7.18 9.84 -11.23
C LEU A 88 8.13 10.99 -11.59
N GLU A 89 7.60 12.17 -11.91
CA GLU A 89 8.39 13.39 -12.08
C GLU A 89 9.15 13.75 -10.79
N ALA A 90 8.47 13.68 -9.63
CA ALA A 90 9.10 13.88 -8.32
C ALA A 90 10.18 12.81 -8.02
N GLU A 91 9.95 11.54 -8.36
CA GLU A 91 10.97 10.49 -8.23
C GLU A 91 12.21 10.81 -9.06
N ASN A 92 12.02 11.27 -10.29
CA ASN A 92 13.13 11.66 -11.16
C ASN A 92 13.93 12.82 -10.56
N LEU A 93 13.27 13.81 -9.95
CA LEU A 93 13.96 14.89 -9.24
C LEU A 93 14.79 14.36 -8.06
N LEU A 94 14.24 13.43 -7.27
CA LEU A 94 14.95 12.78 -6.15
C LEU A 94 16.16 11.98 -6.63
N ARG A 95 16.03 11.23 -7.73
CA ARG A 95 17.15 10.49 -8.35
C ARG A 95 18.27 11.42 -8.83
N ASN A 96 17.93 12.65 -9.23
CA ASN A 96 18.88 13.68 -9.61
C ASN A 96 19.34 14.57 -8.42
N GLY A 97 18.99 14.21 -7.18
CA GLY A 97 19.37 14.95 -5.97
C GLY A 97 18.63 16.27 -5.76
N SER A 98 17.66 16.61 -6.61
CA SER A 98 16.86 17.85 -6.56
C SER A 98 15.68 17.71 -5.59
N TRP A 99 15.98 17.37 -4.34
CA TRP A 99 14.96 16.94 -3.39
C TRP A 99 14.01 18.05 -2.95
N GLN A 100 14.44 19.31 -2.87
CA GLN A 100 13.56 20.42 -2.52
C GLN A 100 12.43 20.57 -3.55
N ALA A 101 12.76 20.51 -4.84
CA ALA A 101 11.77 20.58 -5.91
C ALA A 101 10.80 19.38 -5.89
N ALA A 102 11.29 18.19 -5.52
CA ALA A 102 10.43 17.02 -5.33
C ALA A 102 9.45 17.22 -4.16
N MET A 103 9.94 17.76 -3.03
CA MET A 103 9.10 18.07 -1.87
C MET A 103 8.06 19.14 -2.20
N ASP A 104 8.39 20.17 -2.96
CA ASP A 104 7.44 21.20 -3.42
C ASP A 104 6.29 20.57 -4.25
N MET A 105 6.62 19.63 -5.14
CA MET A 105 5.62 18.91 -5.94
C MET A 105 4.69 18.06 -5.08
N ILE A 106 5.25 17.32 -4.12
CA ILE A 106 4.49 16.51 -3.16
C ILE A 106 3.58 17.40 -2.32
N ASN A 107 4.12 18.47 -1.73
CA ASN A 107 3.39 19.36 -0.85
C ASN A 107 2.31 20.16 -1.57
N THR A 108 2.49 20.48 -2.86
CA THR A 108 1.41 21.07 -3.68
C THR A 108 0.17 20.17 -3.69
N ARG A 109 0.34 18.84 -3.83
CA ARG A 109 -0.76 17.88 -3.79
C ARG A 109 -1.34 17.77 -2.37
N ARG A 110 -0.50 17.70 -1.34
CA ARG A 110 -0.93 17.59 0.06
C ARG A 110 -1.74 18.83 0.50
N ALA A 111 -1.26 20.03 0.17
CA ALA A 111 -1.96 21.29 0.44
C ALA A 111 -3.33 21.36 -0.26
N ALA A 112 -3.41 20.93 -1.51
CA ALA A 112 -4.67 20.90 -2.26
C ALA A 112 -5.72 19.94 -1.66
N LEU A 113 -5.27 18.93 -0.92
CA LEU A 113 -6.13 17.97 -0.21
C LEU A 113 -6.42 18.38 1.24
N GLY A 114 -5.82 19.48 1.72
CA GLY A 114 -5.98 19.95 3.09
C GLY A 114 -5.30 19.08 4.14
N VAL A 115 -4.30 18.26 3.74
CA VAL A 115 -3.52 17.43 4.67
C VAL A 115 -2.18 18.08 4.99
N PRO A 116 -1.58 17.82 6.18
CA PRO A 116 -0.32 18.46 6.58
C PRO A 116 0.81 18.23 5.58
N GLU A 117 1.57 19.25 5.25
CA GLU A 117 2.74 19.13 4.37
C GLU A 117 3.86 18.31 5.03
N PHE A 118 4.71 17.69 4.21
CA PHE A 118 5.91 17.01 4.67
C PHE A 118 7.11 17.96 4.70
N THR A 119 7.96 17.80 5.70
CA THR A 119 9.22 18.53 5.83
C THR A 119 10.38 17.55 5.78
N ALA A 120 11.29 17.77 4.83
CA ALA A 120 12.57 17.06 4.73
C ALA A 120 13.71 18.06 4.92
N THR A 121 14.79 17.61 5.54
CA THR A 121 16.05 18.36 5.70
C THR A 121 17.20 17.75 4.90
N SER A 122 16.98 16.59 4.29
CA SER A 122 17.97 15.86 3.49
C SER A 122 17.31 15.12 2.32
N LEU A 123 18.15 14.66 1.38
CA LEU A 123 17.71 13.80 0.28
C LEU A 123 17.13 12.47 0.80
N ASP A 124 17.72 11.91 1.85
CA ASP A 124 17.28 10.64 2.44
C ASP A 124 15.88 10.77 3.06
N GLU A 125 15.65 11.82 3.87
CA GLU A 125 14.33 12.13 4.42
C GLU A 125 13.29 12.41 3.31
N ALA A 126 13.69 13.10 2.23
CA ALA A 126 12.80 13.35 1.11
C ALA A 126 12.40 12.05 0.39
N TRP A 127 13.31 11.08 0.28
CA TRP A 127 12.98 9.74 -0.23
C TRP A 127 12.02 9.00 0.71
N THR A 128 12.22 9.06 2.03
CA THR A 128 11.28 8.49 3.02
C THR A 128 9.87 9.06 2.81
N HIS A 129 9.74 10.39 2.72
CA HIS A 129 8.46 11.06 2.46
C HIS A 129 7.87 10.70 1.11
N TYR A 130 8.69 10.58 0.06
CA TYR A 130 8.23 10.16 -1.25
C TYR A 130 7.68 8.73 -1.26
N LYS A 131 8.42 7.78 -0.67
CA LYS A 131 7.97 6.38 -0.52
C LYS A 131 6.64 6.32 0.20
N ARG A 132 6.44 7.18 1.21
CA ARG A 132 5.19 7.32 1.96
C ARG A 132 4.07 7.91 1.10
N GLU A 133 4.30 9.05 0.46
CA GLU A 133 3.31 9.76 -0.38
C GLU A 133 2.81 8.89 -1.52
N ARG A 134 3.71 8.16 -2.21
CA ARG A 134 3.32 7.26 -3.29
C ARG A 134 2.46 6.10 -2.82
N GLY A 135 2.70 5.59 -1.61
CA GLY A 135 1.84 4.59 -0.98
C GLY A 135 0.44 5.13 -0.68
N ILE A 136 0.35 6.37 -0.20
CA ILE A 136 -0.91 7.06 0.10
C ILE A 136 -1.71 7.34 -1.17
N GLU A 137 -1.09 7.97 -2.18
CA GLU A 137 -1.78 8.34 -3.42
C GLU A 137 -2.31 7.12 -4.18
N LEU A 138 -1.56 6.02 -4.17
CA LEU A 138 -1.86 4.80 -4.93
C LEU A 138 -2.38 3.66 -4.05
N TRP A 139 -2.90 4.00 -2.87
CA TRP A 139 -3.41 3.02 -1.92
C TRP A 139 -4.49 2.15 -2.56
N LEU A 140 -4.37 0.82 -2.41
CA LEU A 140 -5.26 -0.20 -3.01
C LEU A 140 -5.26 -0.26 -4.55
N GLU A 141 -4.33 0.41 -5.23
CA GLU A 141 -4.24 0.40 -6.71
C GLU A 141 -3.17 -0.54 -7.26
N GLY A 142 -2.56 -1.37 -6.41
CA GLY A 142 -1.68 -2.47 -6.85
C GLY A 142 -0.23 -2.07 -7.22
N ARG A 143 0.23 -0.87 -6.86
CA ARG A 143 1.60 -0.41 -7.20
C ARG A 143 2.66 -0.81 -6.18
N ARG A 144 2.27 -0.98 -4.91
CA ARG A 144 3.20 -0.99 -3.78
C ARG A 144 4.33 -2.02 -3.93
N MET A 145 4.03 -3.26 -4.33
CA MET A 145 5.05 -4.28 -4.52
C MET A 145 6.04 -3.95 -5.64
N GLY A 146 5.56 -3.39 -6.75
CA GLY A 146 6.42 -2.98 -7.86
C GLY A 146 7.33 -1.81 -7.50
N ASP A 147 6.83 -0.89 -6.68
CA ASP A 147 7.62 0.21 -6.13
C ASP A 147 8.73 -0.32 -5.20
N LEU A 148 8.36 -1.14 -4.21
CA LEU A 148 9.31 -1.76 -3.28
C LEU A 148 10.40 -2.53 -4.03
N ARG A 149 10.02 -3.32 -5.04
CA ARG A 149 10.97 -4.11 -5.83
C ARG A 149 12.00 -3.25 -6.55
N ARG A 150 11.55 -2.17 -7.19
CA ARG A 150 12.46 -1.26 -7.92
C ARG A 150 13.37 -0.50 -6.96
N TRP A 151 12.82 -0.02 -5.85
CA TRP A 151 13.59 0.71 -4.84
C TRP A 151 14.66 -0.16 -4.17
N GLU A 152 14.33 -1.42 -3.85
CA GLU A 152 15.29 -2.37 -3.30
C GLU A 152 16.39 -2.71 -4.33
N ARG A 153 16.01 -3.03 -5.57
CA ARG A 153 16.96 -3.32 -6.66
C ARG A 153 17.93 -2.17 -6.91
N ASP A 154 17.42 -0.95 -6.90
CA ASP A 154 18.20 0.26 -7.19
C ASP A 154 18.94 0.79 -5.94
N ASN A 155 18.73 0.18 -4.77
CA ASN A 155 19.25 0.62 -3.48
C ASN A 155 18.99 2.12 -3.23
N VAL A 156 17.76 2.59 -3.49
CA VAL A 156 17.40 4.01 -3.27
C VAL A 156 17.32 4.31 -1.77
N PRO A 157 17.77 5.49 -1.33
CA PRO A 157 17.83 5.86 0.10
C PRO A 157 16.43 6.09 0.69
N GLY A 158 16.38 6.46 1.97
CA GLY A 158 15.16 6.68 2.75
C GLY A 158 14.55 5.39 3.28
N ASP A 159 13.99 5.47 4.48
CA ASP A 159 13.42 4.31 5.17
C ASP A 159 11.97 4.06 4.75
N LEU A 160 11.49 2.83 4.98
CA LEU A 160 10.08 2.51 4.93
C LEU A 160 9.46 2.79 6.31
N HIS A 161 8.12 2.86 6.36
CA HIS A 161 7.47 2.86 7.66
C HIS A 161 7.71 1.50 8.35
N PRO A 162 7.93 1.43 9.67
CA PRO A 162 8.19 0.17 10.39
C PRO A 162 7.19 -0.96 10.10
N LEU A 163 5.90 -0.63 9.97
CA LEU A 163 4.85 -1.59 9.61
C LEU A 163 4.97 -2.17 8.19
N GLU A 164 5.78 -1.60 7.30
CA GLU A 164 6.04 -2.08 5.92
C GLU A 164 7.36 -2.84 5.78
N GLU A 165 8.15 -2.88 6.85
CA GLU A 165 9.43 -3.56 6.93
C GLU A 165 9.24 -5.05 7.32
N PRO A 166 9.65 -6.00 6.46
CA PRO A 166 9.68 -7.42 6.80
C PRO A 166 10.49 -7.71 8.06
N GLY A 167 9.93 -8.52 8.97
CA GLY A 167 10.62 -8.92 10.20
C GLY A 167 10.75 -7.83 11.26
N ASN A 168 10.22 -6.62 11.02
CA ASN A 168 10.12 -5.60 12.05
C ASN A 168 9.12 -6.05 13.13
N PRO A 169 9.44 -5.99 14.44
CA PRO A 169 8.54 -6.45 15.50
C PRO A 169 7.17 -5.75 15.57
N ALA A 170 7.06 -4.54 15.02
CA ALA A 170 5.77 -3.84 14.90
C ALA A 170 4.92 -4.37 13.73
N SER A 171 5.57 -4.96 12.72
CA SER A 171 4.91 -5.50 11.53
C SER A 171 4.56 -6.98 11.70
N TYR A 172 3.50 -7.42 11.03
CA TYR A 172 3.19 -8.85 10.83
C TYR A 172 3.73 -9.40 9.51
N LEU A 173 4.59 -8.64 8.81
CA LEU A 173 5.24 -9.10 7.60
C LEU A 173 6.33 -10.12 7.92
N VAL A 174 6.26 -11.28 7.25
CA VAL A 174 7.27 -12.33 7.35
C VAL A 174 8.64 -11.83 6.89
N ALA A 175 9.70 -12.18 7.62
CA ALA A 175 11.05 -11.67 7.39
C ALA A 175 11.63 -12.09 6.03
N ASP A 176 11.20 -13.23 5.50
CA ASP A 176 11.61 -13.81 4.22
C ASP A 176 10.67 -13.43 3.06
N ARG A 177 9.93 -12.31 3.19
CA ARG A 177 9.03 -11.82 2.15
C ARG A 177 9.75 -11.64 0.81
N SER A 178 9.23 -12.29 -0.24
CA SER A 178 9.62 -12.06 -1.63
C SER A 178 8.85 -10.89 -2.27
N LEU A 179 9.52 -10.14 -3.15
CA LEU A 179 8.92 -9.12 -4.03
C LEU A 179 8.77 -9.63 -5.49
N CYS A 180 8.89 -10.95 -5.67
CA CYS A 180 8.71 -11.64 -6.93
C CYS A 180 7.51 -12.59 -6.82
N TYR A 181 6.66 -12.61 -7.85
CA TYR A 181 5.73 -13.71 -8.02
C TYR A 181 6.50 -14.98 -8.37
N ASP A 182 6.11 -16.08 -7.74
CA ASP A 182 6.67 -17.40 -8.05
C ASP A 182 6.17 -17.87 -9.42
N ILE A 183 7.01 -18.63 -10.12
CA ILE A 183 6.61 -19.30 -11.36
C ILE A 183 5.69 -20.47 -11.00
N PRO A 184 4.48 -20.56 -11.60
CA PRO A 184 3.53 -21.62 -11.30
C PRO A 184 4.13 -23.02 -11.41
N GLN A 185 3.77 -23.91 -10.48
CA GLN A 185 4.30 -25.26 -10.42
C GLN A 185 4.04 -26.06 -11.71
N ASN A 186 2.89 -25.85 -12.35
CA ASN A 186 2.55 -26.50 -13.62
C ASN A 186 3.50 -26.08 -14.75
N GLU A 187 3.98 -24.83 -14.76
CA GLU A 187 4.95 -24.36 -15.74
C GLU A 187 6.32 -25.04 -15.51
N ARG A 188 6.79 -25.12 -14.26
CA ARG A 188 8.02 -25.83 -13.90
C ARG A 188 7.99 -27.31 -14.30
N GLN A 189 6.84 -27.96 -14.09
CA GLN A 189 6.66 -29.38 -14.42
C GLN A 189 6.53 -29.67 -15.92
N SER A 190 6.08 -28.70 -16.71
CA SER A 190 5.81 -28.90 -18.14
C SER A 190 6.90 -28.36 -19.06
N ASN A 191 7.68 -27.37 -18.61
CA ASN A 191 8.73 -26.74 -19.38
C ASN A 191 10.13 -27.03 -18.78
N PRO A 192 10.93 -27.91 -19.39
CA PRO A 192 12.24 -28.30 -18.84
C PRO A 192 13.29 -27.17 -18.83
N ASN A 193 12.98 -26.01 -19.43
CA ASN A 193 13.86 -24.84 -19.39
C ASN A 193 13.58 -23.92 -18.18
N VAL A 194 12.56 -24.22 -17.39
CA VAL A 194 12.21 -23.47 -16.19
C VAL A 194 12.84 -24.19 -14.99
N PRO A 195 13.61 -23.50 -14.12
CA PRO A 195 14.19 -24.11 -12.94
C PRO A 195 13.13 -24.75 -12.02
N ASP A 196 13.51 -25.79 -11.28
CA ASP A 196 12.58 -26.46 -10.34
C ASP A 196 12.34 -25.67 -9.05
N GLN A 197 13.18 -24.69 -8.73
CA GLN A 197 13.09 -23.85 -7.53
C GLN A 197 13.14 -22.35 -7.89
N PRO A 198 12.50 -21.47 -7.12
CA PRO A 198 12.56 -20.01 -7.31
C PRO A 198 13.94 -19.42 -7.09
#